data_AF-A0A822XP76-F1
#
_entry.id   AF-A0A822XP76-F1
#
_cell.length_a   1.000
_cell.length_b   1.000
_cell.length_c   1.000
_cell.angle_alpha   90.00
_cell.angle_beta   90.00
_cell.angle_gamma   90.00
#
_symmetry.space_group_name_H-M   'P 1'
#
loop_
_entity.id
_entity.type
_entity.pdbx_description
1 polymer ?
#
loop_
_entity_poly.entity_id
_entity_poly.type
_entity_poly.pdbx_seq_one_letter_code
_entity_poly.pdbx_strand_id
1 'polypeptide(L)'
;MICWPFFAEQQTNCRYVCTEWGMGMEIDSNVKRDEVESLVKQIMEGEKGKEMKKRTLEWKKKAEEATYQDGSSYSNLDKMIKEVLLSK
;
A
#
# COMPACT_ATOMS: atom_id res chain seq x y z
N MET A 1 -0.58 3.63 -6.49
CA MET A 1 -0.29 2.35 -7.18
C MET A 1 -1.28 2.17 -8.30
N ILE A 2 -0.86 1.65 -9.46
CA ILE A 2 -1.79 1.14 -10.48
C ILE A 2 -1.80 -0.39 -10.29
N CYS A 3 -2.95 -0.95 -9.91
CA CYS A 3 -3.10 -2.34 -9.52
C CYS A 3 -3.61 -3.18 -10.70
N TRP A 4 -3.00 -4.33 -10.92
CA TRP A 4 -3.50 -5.34 -11.85
C TRP A 4 -3.27 -6.74 -11.25
N PRO A 5 -4.21 -7.22 -10.42
CA PRO A 5 -4.01 -8.44 -9.64
C PRO A 5 -4.09 -9.69 -10.53
N PHE A 6 -3.23 -10.68 -10.25
CA PHE A 6 -3.24 -11.96 -10.96
C PHE A 6 -3.63 -13.14 -10.05
N PHE A 7 -2.85 -13.45 -9.02
CA PHE A 7 -3.11 -14.61 -8.16
C PHE A 7 -2.73 -14.40 -6.70
N ALA A 8 -3.02 -15.42 -5.87
CA ALA A 8 -2.79 -15.44 -4.43
C ALA A 8 -3.51 -14.29 -3.72
N GLU A 9 -2.81 -13.50 -2.93
CA GLU A 9 -3.38 -12.40 -2.14
C GLU A 9 -3.51 -11.09 -2.93
N GLN A 10 -3.10 -11.07 -4.21
CA GLN A 10 -3.07 -9.84 -5.00
C GLN A 10 -4.46 -9.20 -5.16
N GLN A 11 -5.53 -9.98 -5.28
CA GLN A 11 -6.91 -9.47 -5.31
C GLN A 11 -7.26 -8.71 -4.02
N THR A 12 -6.89 -9.27 -2.87
CA THR A 12 -7.08 -8.62 -1.57
C THR A 12 -6.23 -7.36 -1.47
N ASN A 13 -4.96 -7.43 -1.85
CA ASN A 13 -4.07 -6.27 -1.83
C ASN A 13 -4.58 -5.14 -2.73
N CYS A 14 -5.09 -5.46 -3.93
CA CYS A 14 -5.71 -4.51 -4.85
C CYS A 14 -6.90 -3.81 -4.18
N ARG A 15 -7.79 -4.57 -3.56
CA ARG A 15 -8.94 -4.02 -2.82
C ARG A 15 -8.51 -3.07 -1.71
N TYR A 16 -7.53 -3.45 -0.89
CA TYR A 16 -7.02 -2.58 0.17
C TYR A 16 -6.41 -1.30 -0.38
N VAL A 17 -5.53 -1.41 -1.38
CA VAL A 17 -4.85 -0.25 -1.99
C VAL A 17 -5.85 0.71 -2.65
N CYS A 18 -6.84 0.19 -3.38
CA CYS A 18 -7.77 1.00 -4.16
C CYS A 18 -8.95 1.53 -3.34
N THR A 19 -9.48 0.75 -2.40
CA THR A 19 -10.70 1.09 -1.64
C THR A 19 -10.39 1.55 -0.22
N GLU A 20 -9.72 0.70 0.58
CA GLU A 20 -9.55 0.97 2.01
C GLU A 20 -8.52 2.08 2.28
N TRP A 21 -7.35 1.97 1.66
CA TRP A 21 -6.27 2.94 1.79
C TRP A 21 -6.40 4.08 0.78
N GLY A 22 -7.12 3.86 -0.32
CA GLY A 22 -7.37 4.82 -1.42
C GLY A 22 -6.10 5.50 -1.91
N MET A 23 -5.06 4.70 -2.11
CA MET A 23 -3.74 5.12 -2.60
C MET A 23 -3.44 4.49 -3.97
N GLY A 24 -4.44 3.93 -4.64
CA GLY A 24 -4.30 3.37 -5.97
C GLY A 24 -5.57 3.29 -6.79
N MET A 25 -5.38 2.87 -8.04
CA MET A 25 -6.43 2.64 -9.04
C MET A 25 -6.19 1.27 -9.67
N GLU A 26 -7.25 0.58 -10.04
CA GLU A 26 -7.20 -0.75 -10.65
C GLU A 26 -7.31 -0.65 -12.17
N ILE A 27 -6.52 -1.48 -12.89
CA ILE A 27 -6.65 -1.70 -14.33
C ILE A 27 -7.82 -2.65 -14.56
N ASP A 28 -8.62 -2.38 -15.59
CA ASP A 28 -9.69 -3.29 -16.00
C ASP A 28 -9.13 -4.71 -16.31
N SER A 29 -9.93 -5.73 -16.04
CA SER A 29 -9.61 -7.12 -16.36
C SER A 29 -9.31 -7.36 -17.84
N ASN A 30 -9.98 -6.61 -18.73
CA ASN A 30 -9.73 -6.59 -20.16
C ASN A 30 -8.77 -5.44 -20.50
N VAL A 31 -7.48 -5.66 -20.31
CA VAL A 31 -6.46 -4.62 -20.44
C VAL A 31 -6.41 -4.04 -21.85
N LYS A 32 -6.68 -2.74 -21.96
CA LYS A 32 -6.49 -1.96 -23.19
C LYS A 32 -5.44 -0.88 -23.00
N ARG A 33 -4.61 -0.67 -24.02
CA ARG A 33 -3.53 0.33 -24.02
C ARG A 33 -4.03 1.72 -23.62
N ASP A 34 -5.13 2.17 -24.21
CA ASP A 34 -5.64 3.54 -24.02
C ASP A 34 -6.17 3.75 -22.60
N GLU A 35 -6.73 2.70 -21.98
CA GLU A 35 -7.20 2.72 -20.59
C GLU A 35 -6.02 2.78 -19.62
N VAL A 36 -4.98 1.98 -19.86
CA VAL A 36 -3.73 2.04 -19.08
C VAL A 36 -3.07 3.41 -19.20
N GLU A 37 -2.99 3.97 -20.41
CA GLU A 37 -2.46 5.32 -20.64
C GLU A 37 -3.23 6.37 -19.84
N SER A 38 -4.57 6.30 -19.85
CA SER A 38 -5.43 7.20 -19.08
C SER A 38 -5.19 7.10 -17.58
N LEU A 39 -5.07 5.88 -17.03
CA LEU A 39 -4.75 5.66 -15.62
C LEU A 39 -3.38 6.23 -15.24
N VAL A 40 -2.37 6.06 -16.11
CA VAL A 40 -1.03 6.62 -15.90
C VAL A 40 -1.05 8.14 -15.91
N LYS A 41 -1.75 8.79 -16.87
CA LYS A 41 -1.90 10.25 -16.86
C LYS A 41 -2.63 10.74 -15.62
N GLN A 42 -3.71 10.06 -15.22
CA GLN A 42 -4.50 10.42 -14.05
C GLN A 42 -3.70 10.32 -12.74
N ILE A 43 -2.82 9.33 -12.58
CA ILE A 43 -2.01 9.18 -11.37
C ILE A 43 -0.84 10.17 -11.32
N MET A 44 -0.27 10.51 -12.49
CA MET A 44 0.90 11.39 -12.58
C MET A 44 0.55 12.87 -12.51
N GLU A 45 -0.52 13.28 -13.21
CA GLU A 45 -0.80 14.70 -13.46
C GLU A 45 -2.16 15.14 -12.90
N GLY A 46 -3.13 14.22 -12.85
CA GLY A 46 -4.51 14.55 -12.50
C GLY A 46 -4.76 14.71 -11.00
N GLU A 47 -5.87 15.39 -10.65
CA GLU A 47 -6.23 15.70 -9.25
C GLU A 47 -6.38 14.46 -8.37
N LYS A 48 -7.00 13.39 -8.89
CA LYS A 48 -7.09 12.10 -8.16
C LYS A 48 -5.70 11.54 -7.83
N GLY A 49 -4.73 11.70 -8.73
CA GLY A 49 -3.33 11.31 -8.52
C GLY A 49 -2.69 12.07 -7.35
N LYS A 50 -2.91 13.39 -7.29
CA LYS A 50 -2.44 14.25 -6.20
C LYS A 50 -3.06 13.86 -4.86
N GLU A 51 -4.36 13.58 -4.83
CA GLU A 51 -5.06 13.12 -3.62
C GLU A 51 -4.51 11.77 -3.13
N MET A 52 -4.36 10.79 -4.03
CA MET A 52 -3.77 9.48 -3.71
C MET A 52 -2.33 9.63 -3.20
N LYS A 53 -1.54 10.55 -3.76
CA LYS A 53 -0.18 10.86 -3.29
C LYS A 53 -0.20 11.40 -1.86
N LYS A 54 -1.12 12.30 -1.53
CA LYS A 54 -1.29 12.79 -0.16
C LYS A 54 -1.61 11.65 0.81
N ARG A 55 -2.58 10.79 0.49
CA ARG A 55 -2.90 9.60 1.30
C ARG A 55 -1.71 8.64 1.43
N THR A 56 -0.94 8.46 0.35
CA THR A 56 0.28 7.63 0.37
C THR A 56 1.31 8.18 1.36
N LEU A 57 1.50 9.50 1.42
CA LEU A 57 2.42 10.13 2.38
C LEU A 57 1.93 9.99 3.83
N GLU A 58 0.63 10.06 4.07
CA GLU A 58 0.04 9.80 5.39
C GLU A 58 0.28 8.35 5.84
N TRP A 59 0.09 7.38 4.94
CA TRP A 59 0.39 5.97 5.22
C TRP A 59 1.88 5.72 5.43
N LYS A 60 2.75 6.36 4.63
CA LYS A 60 4.20 6.30 4.81
C LYS A 60 4.57 6.75 6.23
N LYS A 61 4.06 7.92 6.67
CA LYS A 61 4.34 8.45 8.00
C LYS A 61 3.92 7.46 9.11
N LYS A 62 2.72 6.87 9.00
CA LYS A 62 2.25 5.86 9.98
C LYS A 62 3.15 4.62 10.01
N ALA A 63 3.62 4.16 8.86
CA ALA A 63 4.53 3.01 8.77
C ALA A 63 5.90 3.32 9.39
N GLU A 64 6.44 4.52 9.15
CA GLU A 64 7.67 5.01 9.79
C GLU A 64 7.49 5.08 11.31
N GLU A 65 6.41 5.68 11.80
CA GLU A 65 6.11 5.75 13.25
C GLU A 65 5.97 4.36 13.90
N ALA A 66 5.34 3.40 13.22
CA ALA A 66 5.19 2.04 13.74
C ALA A 66 6.51 1.28 13.85
N THR A 67 7.47 1.59 12.97
CA THR A 67 8.76 0.87 12.87
C THR A 67 9.92 1.60 13.53
N TYR A 68 9.76 2.87 13.88
CA TYR A 68 10.75 3.66 14.61
C TYR A 68 10.98 3.10 16.03
N GLN A 69 12.05 3.57 16.69
CA GLN A 69 12.33 3.22 18.08
C GLN A 69 11.10 3.50 18.96
N ASP A 70 10.75 2.54 19.82
CA ASP A 70 9.55 2.55 20.67
C ASP A 70 8.21 2.50 19.90
N GLY A 71 8.25 2.33 18.58
CA GLY A 71 7.09 2.09 17.73
C GLY A 71 6.43 0.72 17.99
N SER A 72 5.19 0.56 17.53
CA SER A 72 4.41 -0.65 17.80
C SER A 72 5.01 -1.91 17.16
N SER A 73 5.42 -1.85 15.89
CA SER A 73 6.08 -2.97 15.20
C SER A 73 7.48 -3.23 15.75
N TYR A 74 8.22 -2.18 16.14
CA TYR A 74 9.51 -2.32 16.81
C TYR A 74 9.36 -3.09 18.13
N SER A 75 8.42 -2.67 18.97
CA SER A 75 8.15 -3.30 20.26
C SER A 75 7.67 -4.74 20.13
N ASN A 76 6.82 -5.02 19.13
CA ASN A 76 6.37 -6.38 18.84
C ASN A 76 7.52 -7.29 18.39
N LEU A 77 8.46 -6.77 17.59
CA LEU A 77 9.63 -7.52 17.17
C LEU A 77 10.55 -7.84 18.36
N ASP A 78 10.86 -6.84 19.19
CA ASP A 78 11.65 -7.03 20.42
C ASP A 78 11.01 -8.07 21.35
N LYS A 79 9.68 -8.00 21.52
CA LYS A 79 8.92 -9.00 22.28
C LYS A 79 9.06 -10.40 21.69
N MET A 80 8.90 -10.55 20.38
CA MET A 80 9.05 -11.85 19.71
C MET A 80 10.45 -12.43 19.92
N ILE A 81 11.50 -11.62 19.81
CA ILE A 81 12.88 -12.05 20.04
C ILE A 81 13.04 -12.57 21.48
N LYS A 82 12.55 -11.81 22.47
CA LYS A 82 12.63 -12.18 23.89
C LYS A 82 11.87 -13.46 24.21
N GLU A 83 10.67 -13.62 23.67
CA GLU A 83 9.74 -14.70 24.04
C GLU A 83 9.92 -15.98 23.23
N VAL A 84 10.45 -15.91 22.01
CA VAL A 84 10.58 -17.07 21.11
C VAL A 84 12.03 -17.48 20.90
N LEU A 85 12.93 -16.51 20.68
CA LEU A 85 14.32 -16.81 20.32
C LEU A 85 15.25 -16.90 21.53
N LEU A 86 14.94 -16.14 22.59
CA LEU A 86 15.78 -16.07 23.79
C LEU A 86 15.12 -16.69 25.03
N SER A 87 13.88 -17.17 24.91
CA SER A 87 13.24 -17.93 25.98
C SER A 87 13.95 -19.27 26.14
N LYS A 88 14.25 -19.63 27.39
CA LYS A 88 14.84 -20.92 27.75
C LYS A 88 13.76 -21.95 28.00
#